data_AF-A0A225VK52-F1
#
_entry.id   AF-A0A225VK52-F1
#
_cell.length_a   1.000
_cell.length_b   1.000
_cell.length_c   1.000
_cell.angle_alpha   90.00
_cell.angle_beta   90.00
_cell.angle_gamma   90.00
#
_symmetry.space_group_name_H-M   'P 1'
#
loop_
_entity.id
_entity.type
_entity.pdbx_description
1 polymer ?
#
loop_
_entity_poly.entity_id
_entity_poly.type
_entity_poly.pdbx_seq_one_letter_code
_entity_poly.pdbx_strand_id
1 'polypeptide(L)'
;MAAIDRIWKRYTSNVVLGVLDGFPGIQEKYDRADLASKISALPMDARQRVAITAKRIGVSKSLVQSLLDEGHLARRSARIKPMLSEEQSSRRVSHMLLFLDEKTCEFEPIYDFLHVDDKWFNEDVNGRLYLPVTAP
;
A
#
# COMPACT_ATOMS: atom_id res chain seq x y z
N MET A 1 19.04 -3.01 -47.89
CA MET A 1 17.64 -3.22 -48.36
C MET A 1 16.81 -4.11 -47.44
N ALA A 2 17.29 -5.26 -46.94
CA ALA A 2 16.48 -6.21 -46.16
C ALA A 2 15.85 -5.69 -44.84
N ALA A 3 16.49 -4.73 -44.16
CA ALA A 3 15.98 -4.18 -42.89
C ALA A 3 14.72 -3.31 -43.08
N ILE A 4 14.68 -2.53 -44.17
CA ILE A 4 13.56 -1.64 -44.49
C ILE A 4 12.32 -2.47 -44.86
N ASP A 5 12.50 -3.49 -45.72
CA ASP A 5 11.44 -4.43 -46.09
C ASP A 5 10.85 -5.15 -44.88
N ARG A 6 11.70 -5.56 -43.93
CA ARG A 6 11.24 -6.22 -42.69
C ARG A 6 10.40 -5.29 -41.83
N ILE A 7 10.81 -4.02 -41.69
CA ILE A 7 10.06 -3.01 -40.92
C ILE A 7 8.73 -2.70 -41.61
N TRP A 8 8.73 -2.54 -42.94
CA TRP A 8 7.54 -2.25 -43.73
C TRP A 8 6.50 -3.38 -43.65
N LYS A 9 6.93 -4.65 -43.79
CA LYS A 9 6.04 -5.82 -43.61
C LYS A 9 5.43 -5.90 -42.22
N ARG A 10 6.21 -5.58 -41.18
CA ARG A 10 5.72 -5.58 -39.79
C ARG A 10 4.69 -4.47 -39.57
N TYR A 11 4.95 -3.28 -40.11
CA TYR A 11 4.04 -2.15 -40.03
C TYR A 11 2.71 -2.48 -40.71
N THR A 12 2.73 -2.98 -41.95
CA THR A 12 1.51 -3.34 -42.68
C THR A 12 0.71 -4.42 -41.98
N SER A 13 1.37 -5.45 -41.40
CA SER A 13 0.68 -6.45 -40.58
C SER A 13 0.00 -5.85 -39.35
N ASN A 14 0.63 -4.91 -38.64
CA ASN A 14 0.04 -4.27 -37.47
C ASN A 14 -1.14 -3.36 -37.81
N VAL A 15 -1.07 -2.65 -38.94
CA VAL A 15 -2.19 -1.84 -39.45
C VAL A 15 -3.40 -2.75 -39.74
N VAL A 16 -3.18 -3.90 -40.38
CA VAL A 16 -4.25 -4.89 -40.64
C VAL A 16 -4.84 -5.45 -39.35
N LEU A 17 -4.04 -5.60 -38.29
CA LEU A 17 -4.48 -6.04 -36.97
C LEU A 17 -5.18 -4.94 -36.14
N GLY A 18 -5.34 -3.73 -36.68
CA GLY A 18 -6.04 -2.62 -36.02
C GLY A 18 -5.20 -1.87 -34.98
N VAL A 19 -3.87 -2.02 -34.99
CA VAL A 19 -2.99 -1.23 -34.12
C VAL A 19 -2.89 0.19 -34.67
N LEU A 20 -3.32 1.18 -33.88
CA LEU A 20 -3.19 2.61 -34.20
C LEU A 20 -1.73 2.94 -34.58
N ASP A 21 -1.58 3.61 -35.71
CA ASP A 21 -0.29 3.97 -36.34
C ASP A 21 0.64 2.80 -36.71
N GLY A 22 0.18 1.55 -36.72
CA GLY A 22 0.98 0.39 -37.16
C GLY A 22 2.23 0.11 -36.30
N PHE A 23 2.46 0.91 -35.26
CA PHE A 23 3.51 0.73 -34.28
C PHE A 23 2.98 -0.20 -33.20
N PRO A 24 3.54 -1.42 -33.08
CA PRO A 24 3.24 -2.22 -31.92
C PRO A 24 3.86 -1.46 -30.75
N GLY A 25 3.03 -0.97 -29.83
CA GLY A 25 3.51 -0.28 -28.63
C GLY A 25 4.61 -1.08 -27.92
N ILE A 26 5.29 -0.46 -26.96
CA ILE A 26 6.31 -1.16 -26.17
C ILE A 26 5.66 -2.40 -25.55
N GLN A 27 6.15 -3.58 -25.93
CA GLN A 27 5.65 -4.83 -25.37
C GLN A 27 6.01 -4.88 -23.89
N GLU A 28 4.99 -5.03 -23.05
CA GLU A 28 5.22 -5.22 -21.63
C GLU A 28 5.97 -6.54 -21.42
N LYS A 29 7.18 -6.45 -20.88
CA LYS A 29 8.05 -7.62 -20.64
C LYS A 29 7.56 -8.48 -19.47
N TYR A 30 6.72 -7.92 -18.59
CA TYR A 30 6.27 -8.55 -17.37
C TYR A 30 4.75 -8.50 -17.30
N ASP A 31 4.12 -9.65 -17.03
CA ASP A 31 2.73 -9.66 -16.61
C ASP A 31 2.61 -9.04 -15.21
N ARG A 32 1.80 -8.00 -15.11
CA ARG A 32 1.59 -7.24 -13.87
C ARG A 32 0.94 -8.09 -12.78
N ALA A 33 0.02 -8.99 -13.16
CA ALA A 33 -0.69 -9.84 -12.20
C ALA A 33 0.23 -10.94 -11.63
N ASP A 34 1.04 -11.57 -12.47
CA ASP A 34 2.08 -12.52 -12.05
C ASP A 34 3.11 -11.83 -11.14
N LEU A 35 3.53 -10.61 -11.48
CA LEU A 35 4.48 -9.86 -10.67
C LEU A 35 3.91 -9.48 -9.29
N ALA A 36 2.64 -9.04 -9.23
CA ALA A 36 1.97 -8.76 -7.97
C ALA A 36 1.83 -10.02 -7.09
N SER A 37 1.56 -11.18 -7.71
CA SER A 37 1.50 -12.47 -7.02
C SER A 37 2.85 -12.86 -6.42
N LYS A 38 3.94 -12.68 -7.17
CA LYS A 38 5.32 -12.88 -6.68
C LYS A 38 5.68 -11.96 -5.51
N ILE A 39 5.24 -10.70 -5.56
CA ILE A 39 5.42 -9.75 -4.45
C ILE A 39 4.65 -10.22 -3.21
N SER A 40 3.43 -10.72 -3.37
CA SER A 40 2.61 -11.25 -2.27
C SER A 40 3.23 -12.48 -1.60
N ALA A 41 3.98 -13.30 -2.33
CA ALA A 41 4.64 -14.49 -1.80
C ALA A 41 5.87 -14.18 -0.90
N LEU A 42 6.45 -12.97 -1.01
CA LEU A 42 7.58 -12.58 -0.15
C LEU A 42 7.17 -12.48 1.32
N PRO A 43 8.07 -12.61 2.29
CA PRO A 43 7.74 -12.32 3.68
C PRO A 43 7.41 -10.82 3.90
N MET A 44 6.68 -10.49 4.96
CA MET A 44 6.13 -9.13 5.16
C MET A 44 7.23 -8.06 5.35
N ASP A 45 8.35 -8.40 5.98
CA ASP A 45 9.55 -7.56 6.12
C ASP A 45 10.08 -7.07 4.76
N ALA A 46 10.04 -7.94 3.76
CA ALA A 46 10.48 -7.66 2.40
C ALA A 46 9.54 -6.74 1.63
N ARG A 47 8.27 -6.66 2.05
CA ARG A 47 7.19 -5.92 1.38
C ARG A 47 7.01 -4.50 1.92
N GLN A 48 7.98 -3.96 2.67
CA GLN A 48 7.83 -2.65 3.31
C GLN A 48 8.41 -1.47 2.51
N ARG A 49 9.50 -1.71 1.77
CA ARG A 49 10.22 -0.67 1.02
C ARG A 49 10.36 -1.08 -0.43
N VAL A 50 9.88 -0.24 -1.37
CA VAL A 50 9.98 -0.48 -2.82
C VAL A 50 11.37 -0.96 -3.22
N ALA A 51 12.42 -0.34 -2.67
CA ALA A 51 13.80 -0.70 -2.96
C ALA A 51 14.18 -2.12 -2.53
N ILE A 52 13.72 -2.58 -1.36
CA ILE A 52 14.01 -3.93 -0.85
C ILE A 52 13.19 -4.95 -1.65
N THR A 53 11.90 -4.68 -1.86
CA THR A 53 11.01 -5.54 -2.67
C THR A 53 11.59 -5.76 -4.06
N ALA A 54 11.97 -4.67 -4.74
CA ALA A 54 12.55 -4.70 -6.07
C ALA A 54 13.85 -5.51 -6.11
N LYS A 55 14.75 -5.31 -5.14
CA LYS A 55 16.01 -6.06 -5.04
C LYS A 55 15.78 -7.56 -4.83
N ARG A 56 14.80 -7.95 -4.01
CA ARG A 56 14.51 -9.37 -3.76
C ARG A 56 13.89 -10.10 -4.95
N ILE A 57 13.10 -9.40 -5.77
CA ILE A 57 12.44 -9.99 -6.95
C ILE A 57 13.32 -9.86 -8.20
N GLY A 58 14.32 -8.98 -8.18
CA GLY A 58 15.20 -8.75 -9.33
C GLY A 58 14.58 -7.83 -10.39
N VAL A 59 13.68 -6.92 -9.98
CA VAL A 59 13.04 -5.94 -10.87
C VAL A 59 13.49 -4.52 -10.57
N SER A 60 13.21 -3.58 -11.48
CA SER A 60 13.48 -2.17 -11.23
C SER A 60 12.53 -1.61 -10.16
N LYS A 61 13.00 -0.59 -9.45
CA LYS A 61 12.16 0.15 -8.48
C LYS A 61 10.96 0.82 -9.17
N SER A 62 11.16 1.31 -10.40
CA SER A 62 10.10 1.95 -11.19
C SER A 62 8.95 1.00 -11.48
N LEU A 63 9.24 -0.29 -11.76
CA LEU A 63 8.21 -1.28 -12.04
C LEU A 63 7.36 -1.60 -10.81
N VAL A 64 7.97 -1.64 -9.62
CA VAL A 64 7.21 -1.81 -8.37
C VAL A 64 6.38 -0.57 -8.05
N GLN A 65 6.88 0.63 -8.38
CA GLN A 65 6.13 1.87 -8.23
C GLN A 65 4.94 1.94 -9.20
N SER A 66 5.13 1.57 -10.47
CA SER A 66 4.04 1.54 -11.44
C SER A 66 2.93 0.56 -11.03
N LEU A 67 3.27 -0.59 -10.44
CA LEU A 67 2.26 -1.51 -9.89
C LEU A 67 1.43 -0.88 -8.75
N LEU A 68 2.00 0.04 -7.97
CA LEU A 68 1.26 0.78 -6.94
C LEU A 68 0.35 1.82 -7.58
N ASP A 69 0.86 2.55 -8.57
CA ASP A 69 0.14 3.63 -9.24
C ASP A 69 -1.01 3.08 -10.12
N GLU A 70 -0.80 1.93 -10.75
CA GLU A 70 -1.79 1.18 -11.53
C GLU A 70 -2.79 0.42 -10.64
N GLY A 71 -2.56 0.36 -9.32
CA GLY A 71 -3.48 -0.29 -8.37
C GLY A 71 -3.40 -1.82 -8.34
N HIS A 72 -2.35 -2.44 -8.87
CA HIS A 72 -2.08 -3.87 -8.68
C HIS A 72 -1.60 -4.19 -7.26
N LEU A 73 -1.00 -3.20 -6.60
CA LEU A 73 -0.60 -3.26 -5.19
C LEU A 73 -1.21 -2.08 -4.42
N ALA A 74 -1.61 -2.32 -3.18
CA ALA A 74 -2.00 -1.28 -2.24
C ALA A 74 -1.01 -1.18 -1.09
N ARG A 75 -0.74 0.07 -0.70
CA ARG A 75 0.02 0.38 0.50
C ARG A 75 -0.92 0.35 1.71
N ARG A 76 -0.66 -0.54 2.68
CA ARG A 76 -1.42 -0.66 3.92
C ARG A 76 -0.56 -0.37 5.14
N SER A 77 -1.08 0.36 6.12
CA SER A 77 -0.41 0.52 7.41
C SER A 77 -0.48 -0.78 8.20
N ALA A 78 0.67 -1.27 8.67
CA ALA A 78 0.72 -2.43 9.55
C ALA A 78 0.25 -2.11 10.99
N ARG A 79 0.23 -0.82 11.35
CA ARG A 79 -0.20 -0.34 12.66
C ARG A 79 -1.71 -0.46 12.77
N ILE A 80 -2.17 -1.56 13.34
CA ILE A 80 -3.54 -1.76 13.80
C ILE A 80 -3.56 -1.36 15.27
N LYS A 81 -4.43 -0.42 15.67
CA LYS A 81 -4.67 -0.20 17.11
C LYS A 81 -5.15 -1.51 17.70
N PRO A 82 -4.65 -1.95 18.88
CA PRO A 82 -5.11 -3.19 19.47
C PRO A 82 -6.64 -3.18 19.56
N MET A 83 -7.26 -4.27 19.10
CA MET A 83 -8.70 -4.42 19.16
C MET A 83 -9.09 -4.47 20.63
N LEU A 84 -9.98 -3.57 21.05
CA LEU A 84 -10.47 -3.56 22.42
C LEU A 84 -11.44 -4.71 22.60
N SER A 85 -11.25 -5.50 23.66
CA SER A 85 -12.32 -6.38 24.15
C SER A 85 -13.48 -5.56 24.69
N GLU A 86 -14.64 -6.19 24.85
CA GLU A 86 -15.80 -5.56 25.50
C GLU A 86 -15.43 -5.09 26.91
N GLU A 87 -14.69 -5.89 27.68
CA GLU A 87 -14.22 -5.52 29.02
C GLU A 87 -13.33 -4.28 28.99
N GLN A 88 -12.34 -4.23 28.10
CA GLN A 88 -11.48 -3.06 27.94
C GLN A 88 -12.25 -1.81 27.51
N SER A 89 -13.29 -1.99 26.69
CA SER A 89 -14.15 -0.91 26.24
C SER A 89 -14.98 -0.38 27.41
N SER A 90 -15.63 -1.26 28.16
CA SER A 90 -16.38 -0.93 29.38
C SER A 90 -15.51 -0.22 30.41
N ARG A 91 -14.30 -0.72 30.67
CA ARG A 91 -13.38 -0.09 31.62
C ARG A 91 -12.97 1.33 31.22
N ARG A 92 -12.78 1.58 29.92
CA ARG A 92 -12.50 2.93 29.40
C ARG A 92 -13.70 3.86 29.57
N VAL A 93 -14.92 3.37 29.32
CA VAL A 93 -16.15 4.14 29.53
C VAL A 93 -16.32 4.46 31.02
N SER A 94 -16.21 3.46 31.90
CA SER A 94 -16.28 3.66 33.35
C SER A 94 -15.25 4.67 33.85
N HIS A 95 -14.03 4.63 33.33
CA HIS A 95 -13.00 5.63 33.68
C HIS A 95 -13.40 7.04 33.23
N MET A 96 -13.98 7.21 32.04
CA MET A 96 -14.43 8.53 31.57
C MET A 96 -15.61 9.07 32.38
N LEU A 97 -16.51 8.19 32.85
CA LEU A 97 -17.65 8.59 33.67
C LEU A 97 -17.25 9.19 35.02
N LEU A 98 -16.06 8.87 35.54
CA LEU A 98 -15.53 9.48 36.77
C LEU A 98 -15.27 10.99 36.64
N PHE A 99 -15.14 11.50 35.42
CA PHE A 99 -14.91 12.91 35.15
C PHE A 99 -16.19 13.65 34.77
N LEU A 100 -17.34 12.99 34.83
CA LEU A 100 -18.63 13.57 34.46
C LEU A 100 -19.42 13.90 35.73
N ASP A 101 -19.99 15.10 35.80
CA ASP A 101 -20.98 15.43 36.82
C ASP A 101 -22.28 14.70 36.51
N GLU A 102 -22.75 13.84 37.42
CA GLU A 102 -23.95 13.03 37.26
C GLU A 102 -25.22 13.86 37.04
N LYS A 103 -25.26 15.12 37.50
CA LYS A 103 -26.47 15.96 37.43
C LYS A 103 -26.55 16.79 36.16
N THR A 104 -25.42 17.35 35.74
CA THR A 104 -25.35 18.22 34.55
C THR A 104 -24.98 17.44 33.30
N CYS A 105 -24.42 16.22 33.46
CA CYS A 105 -23.81 15.43 32.39
C CYS A 105 -22.70 16.19 31.65
N GLU A 106 -22.04 17.13 32.34
CA GLU A 106 -20.90 17.88 31.82
C GLU A 106 -19.59 17.35 32.40
N PHE A 107 -18.49 17.50 31.66
CA PHE A 107 -17.18 17.13 32.18
C PHE A 107 -16.69 18.14 33.21
N GLU A 108 -16.23 17.64 34.35
CA GLU A 108 -15.59 18.49 35.35
C GLU A 108 -14.31 19.13 34.78
N PRO A 109 -14.06 20.42 35.07
CA PRO A 109 -12.86 21.10 34.59
C PRO A 109 -11.60 20.44 35.14
N ILE A 110 -10.74 19.94 34.25
CA ILE A 110 -9.56 19.15 34.61
C ILE A 110 -8.31 20.03 34.83
N TYR A 111 -8.47 21.21 35.44
CA TYR A 111 -7.39 22.20 35.58
C TYR A 111 -6.22 21.71 36.44
N ASP A 112 -6.48 20.77 37.35
CA ASP A 112 -5.48 20.23 38.27
C ASP A 112 -4.76 18.97 37.73
N PHE A 113 -5.07 18.49 36.52
CA PHE A 113 -4.38 17.34 35.93
C PHE A 113 -3.36 17.77 34.88
N LEU A 114 -2.10 17.41 35.13
CA LEU A 114 -1.04 17.44 34.13
C LEU A 114 -0.96 16.08 33.42
N HIS A 115 -1.27 16.06 32.13
CA HIS A 115 -1.10 14.87 31.29
C HIS A 115 0.36 14.81 30.81
N VAL A 116 1.10 13.78 31.22
CA VAL A 116 2.46 13.50 30.76
C VAL A 116 2.44 12.18 30.01
N ASP A 117 2.99 12.18 28.80
CA ASP A 117 3.11 10.98 27.96
C ASP A 117 4.50 10.96 27.31
N ASP A 118 5.13 9.79 27.29
CA ASP A 118 6.44 9.60 26.70
C ASP A 118 6.28 9.34 25.19
N LYS A 119 6.88 10.24 24.40
CA LYS A 119 6.89 10.10 22.95
C LYS A 119 8.27 9.66 22.46
N TRP A 120 8.34 8.44 21.93
CA TRP A 120 9.54 7.92 21.30
C TRP A 120 9.74 8.54 19.92
N PHE A 121 10.66 9.49 19.82
CA PHE A 121 11.15 10.02 18.56
C PHE A 121 12.12 8.98 17.97
N ASN A 122 11.78 8.38 16.81
CA ASN A 122 12.58 7.44 15.98
C ASN A 122 12.28 5.93 16.11
N GLU A 123 11.54 5.45 17.11
CA GLU A 123 11.10 4.04 17.12
C GLU A 123 9.83 3.82 16.29
N ASP A 124 9.01 4.86 16.13
CA ASP A 124 7.78 4.80 15.34
C ASP A 124 8.05 4.97 13.83
N VAL A 125 8.76 4.02 13.24
CA VAL A 125 8.76 3.88 11.79
C VAL A 125 7.46 3.18 11.40
N ASN A 126 6.46 3.96 10.99
CA ASN A 126 5.19 3.43 10.50
C ASN A 126 5.43 2.45 9.34
N GLY A 127 5.43 1.15 9.67
CA GLY A 127 5.57 0.07 8.71
C GLY A 127 4.40 0.10 7.74
N ARG A 128 4.68 0.38 6.48
CA ARG A 128 3.70 0.34 5.40
C ARG A 128 4.03 -0.85 4.52
N LEU A 129 3.07 -1.74 4.32
CA LEU A 129 3.22 -2.98 3.58
C LEU A 129 2.58 -2.85 2.20
N TYR A 130 3.19 -3.46 1.18
CA TYR A 130 2.59 -3.63 -0.13
C TYR A 130 1.87 -4.96 -0.20
N LEU A 131 0.55 -4.90 -0.35
CA LEU A 131 -0.31 -6.07 -0.50
C LEU A 131 -0.98 -6.03 -1.88
N PRO A 132 -1.22 -7.18 -2.52
CA PRO A 132 -2.05 -7.20 -3.73
C PRO A 132 -3.43 -6.64 -3.40
N VAL A 133 -3.99 -5.88 -4.34
CA VAL A 133 -5.37 -5.39 -4.21
C VAL A 133 -6.30 -6.58 -4.43
N THR A 134 -6.76 -7.21 -3.36
CA THR A 134 -7.92 -8.09 -3.43
C THR A 134 -9.16 -7.22 -3.67
N ALA A 135 -9.94 -7.57 -4.70
CA ALA A 135 -11.28 -7.03 -4.87
C ALA A 135 -12.09 -7.25 -3.57
N PRO A 136 -13.00 -6.32 -3.22
CA PRO A 136 -13.77 -6.36 -1.97
C PRO A 136 -14.62 -7.62 -1.84
#